data_AF-A0A4S2DPX6-F1
#
_entry.id   AF-A0A4S2DPX6-F1
#
_cell.length_a   1.000
_cell.length_b   1.000
_cell.length_c   1.000
_cell.angle_alpha   90.00
_cell.angle_beta   90.00
_cell.angle_gamma   90.00
#
_symmetry.space_group_name_H-M   'P 1'
#
loop_
_entity.id
_entity.type
_entity.pdbx_description
1 polymer ?
#
loop_
_entity_poly.entity_id
_entity_poly.type
_entity_poly.pdbx_seq_one_letter_code
_entity_poly.pdbx_strand_id
1 'polypeptide(L)'
;MTQIGATLKNRKKDRIKISNLDDFKNALRCEGYIINDFREEDFKEELKKIFRLNNTVAERLYTSIKDNEVRYKVNDINDFIDYIEKIILFENEHKKLCRIIGEVKKLSIDRIEYERETSIQDNIEDILKDIEEIKRRISRKIYKDEKEKIENLEKEIDKDYIYGKDIELLKKMLLYKKDALMEKYNVDTKVKSISIEIPEKIDCQYIKAKKGSVEYHEYLTNNIPRMQRLIKNLSKYMKVSEKEEGTFKINQSNALQDSINIAVAIFDNKEFKAISGSNDIENYCIAPTLEKTVFKSIKVNKLGKLGIGYNRVYDSEKKIFEEIHKQIEEKALKDKGDLILYSKWEPCPSCYYVISQFCNMHPNIKVQINYIKKYGEK
;
A
#
# COMPACT_ATOMS: atom_id res chain seq x y z
N MET A 1 -17.80 -6.57 -33.72
CA MET A 1 -18.70 -5.39 -33.84
C MET A 1 -20.11 -5.94 -33.67
N THR A 2 -20.97 -5.51 -32.73
CA THR A 2 -21.10 -4.20 -32.08
C THR A 2 -21.68 -4.44 -30.68
N GLN A 3 -21.00 -3.94 -29.66
CA GLN A 3 -21.47 -3.94 -28.28
C GLN A 3 -22.59 -2.90 -28.19
N ILE A 4 -23.84 -3.32 -28.01
CA ILE A 4 -24.95 -2.39 -27.80
C ILE A 4 -24.87 -1.91 -26.36
N GLY A 5 -24.53 -0.62 -26.22
CA GLY A 5 -24.38 0.05 -24.95
C GLY A 5 -25.69 0.15 -24.18
N ALA A 6 -25.66 -0.30 -22.94
CA ALA A 6 -26.57 0.14 -21.91
C ALA A 6 -25.77 0.96 -20.89
N THR A 7 -25.94 2.27 -20.97
CA THR A 7 -25.53 3.28 -19.99
C THR A 7 -26.07 2.90 -18.61
N LEU A 8 -25.27 2.20 -17.80
CA LEU A 8 -25.60 1.84 -16.43
C LEU A 8 -25.27 3.01 -15.49
N LYS A 9 -26.30 3.83 -15.22
CA LYS A 9 -26.35 4.67 -14.02
C LYS A 9 -26.11 3.80 -12.78
N ASN A 10 -25.31 4.30 -11.84
CA ASN A 10 -24.98 3.75 -10.52
C ASN A 10 -26.19 3.25 -9.70
N ARG A 11 -26.72 2.07 -10.04
CA ARG A 11 -27.40 1.19 -9.08
C ARG A 11 -26.31 0.29 -8.50
N LYS A 12 -26.25 0.13 -7.18
CA LYS A 12 -25.55 -1.01 -6.58
C LYS A 12 -26.06 -2.25 -7.31
N LYS A 13 -25.27 -2.85 -8.21
CA LYS A 13 -25.66 -4.10 -8.87
C LYS A 13 -25.98 -5.08 -7.75
N ASP A 14 -27.17 -5.67 -7.80
CA ASP A 14 -27.47 -6.81 -6.93
C ASP A 14 -26.44 -7.88 -7.25
N ARG A 15 -25.59 -8.18 -6.26
CA ARG A 15 -24.50 -9.14 -6.43
C ARG A 15 -25.07 -10.53 -6.70
N ILE A 16 -24.47 -11.23 -7.66
CA ILE A 16 -24.76 -12.62 -7.95
C ILE A 16 -24.37 -13.46 -6.73
N LYS A 17 -25.20 -14.47 -6.42
CA LYS A 17 -24.97 -15.39 -5.31
C LYS A 17 -24.82 -16.79 -5.90
N ILE A 18 -23.64 -17.36 -5.78
CA ILE A 18 -23.31 -18.67 -6.33
C ILE A 18 -23.04 -19.60 -5.16
N SER A 19 -23.89 -20.61 -4.98
CA SER A 19 -23.78 -21.58 -3.89
C SER A 19 -23.64 -23.02 -4.41
N ASN A 20 -24.11 -23.26 -5.64
CA ASN A 20 -24.11 -24.56 -6.27
C ASN A 20 -23.90 -24.46 -7.79
N LEU A 21 -23.85 -25.60 -8.46
CA LEU A 21 -23.67 -25.69 -9.93
C LEU A 21 -24.83 -25.02 -10.70
N ASP A 22 -26.06 -25.13 -10.22
CA ASP A 22 -27.23 -24.56 -10.90
C ASP A 22 -27.22 -23.02 -10.83
N ASP A 23 -26.90 -22.46 -9.67
CA ASP A 23 -26.67 -21.02 -9.50
C ASP A 23 -25.62 -20.51 -10.50
N PHE A 24 -24.52 -21.26 -10.66
CA PHE A 24 -23.43 -20.90 -11.56
C PHE A 24 -23.85 -20.98 -13.04
N LYS A 25 -24.52 -22.07 -13.45
CA LYS A 25 -25.06 -22.22 -14.81
C LYS A 25 -26.07 -21.13 -15.15
N ASN A 26 -26.95 -20.78 -14.20
CA ASN A 26 -27.90 -19.69 -14.36
C ASN A 26 -27.20 -18.34 -14.51
N ALA A 27 -26.20 -18.06 -13.68
CA ALA A 27 -25.41 -16.84 -13.79
C ALA A 27 -24.67 -16.73 -15.14
N LEU A 28 -24.08 -17.83 -15.62
CA LEU A 28 -23.46 -17.90 -16.95
C LEU A 28 -24.45 -17.59 -18.07
N ARG A 29 -25.65 -18.17 -18.03
CA ARG A 29 -26.72 -17.88 -19.01
C ARG A 29 -27.18 -16.43 -18.96
N CYS A 30 -27.35 -15.87 -17.76
CA CYS A 30 -27.75 -14.47 -17.56
C CYS A 30 -26.70 -13.48 -18.12
N GLU A 31 -25.43 -13.85 -18.11
CA GLU A 31 -24.33 -13.07 -18.71
C GLU A 31 -24.13 -13.35 -20.21
N GLY A 32 -24.93 -14.25 -20.81
CA GLY A 32 -24.91 -14.54 -22.24
C GLY A 32 -23.93 -15.63 -22.66
N TYR A 33 -23.37 -16.41 -21.74
CA TYR A 33 -22.53 -17.55 -22.08
C TYR A 33 -23.39 -18.74 -22.54
N ILE A 34 -23.02 -19.33 -23.68
CA ILE A 34 -23.64 -20.54 -24.22
C ILE A 34 -22.91 -21.75 -23.62
N ILE A 35 -23.60 -22.52 -22.79
CA ILE A 35 -23.07 -23.75 -22.16
C ILE A 35 -23.99 -24.88 -22.55
N ASN A 36 -23.46 -25.84 -23.30
CA ASN A 36 -24.25 -26.88 -23.93
C ASN A 36 -24.27 -28.18 -23.11
N ASP A 37 -23.40 -28.33 -22.11
CA ASP A 37 -23.09 -29.66 -21.58
C ASP A 37 -23.67 -30.02 -20.19
N PHE A 38 -24.05 -31.30 -20.09
CA PHE A 38 -24.70 -31.90 -18.92
C PHE A 38 -23.78 -32.83 -18.11
N ARG A 39 -22.59 -33.20 -18.61
CA ARG A 39 -21.62 -34.07 -17.90
C ARG A 39 -20.51 -33.26 -17.20
N GLU A 40 -20.05 -33.75 -16.04
CA GLU A 40 -19.09 -33.05 -15.16
C GLU A 40 -17.73 -32.76 -15.83
N GLU A 41 -17.15 -33.75 -16.52
CA GLU A 41 -15.85 -33.59 -17.19
C GLU A 41 -15.93 -32.61 -18.37
N ASP A 42 -16.99 -32.72 -19.17
CA ASP A 42 -17.25 -31.86 -20.32
C ASP A 42 -17.45 -30.39 -19.89
N PHE A 43 -18.14 -30.16 -18.77
CA PHE A 43 -18.36 -28.82 -18.21
C PHE A 43 -17.05 -28.13 -17.78
N LYS A 44 -16.13 -28.86 -17.13
CA LYS A 44 -14.83 -28.30 -16.72
C LYS A 44 -13.99 -27.91 -17.94
N GLU A 45 -13.98 -28.74 -18.98
CA GLU A 45 -13.26 -28.46 -20.22
C GLU A 45 -13.87 -27.28 -21.00
N GLU A 46 -15.19 -27.14 -21.03
CA GLU A 46 -15.84 -25.94 -21.59
C GLU A 46 -15.42 -24.67 -20.85
N LEU A 47 -15.43 -24.67 -19.51
CA LEU A 47 -15.02 -23.50 -18.72
C LEU A 47 -13.55 -23.12 -18.98
N LYS A 48 -12.66 -24.11 -19.06
CA LYS A 48 -11.25 -23.87 -19.41
C LYS A 48 -11.12 -23.19 -20.77
N LYS A 49 -11.91 -23.60 -21.76
CA LYS A 49 -11.87 -23.01 -23.12
C LYS A 49 -12.45 -21.60 -23.14
N ILE A 50 -13.61 -21.39 -22.52
CA ILE A 50 -14.32 -20.09 -22.53
C ILE A 50 -13.49 -19.03 -21.80
N PHE A 51 -12.99 -19.34 -20.61
CA PHE A 51 -12.31 -18.39 -19.74
C PHE A 51 -10.79 -18.50 -19.75
N ARG A 52 -10.23 -19.40 -20.58
CA ARG A 52 -8.78 -19.68 -20.68
C ARG A 52 -8.15 -20.05 -19.33
N LEU A 53 -8.88 -20.82 -18.51
CA LEU A 53 -8.44 -21.21 -17.17
C LEU A 53 -7.41 -22.32 -17.23
N ASN A 54 -6.48 -22.31 -16.27
CA ASN A 54 -5.65 -23.48 -16.02
C ASN A 54 -6.44 -24.58 -15.28
N ASN A 55 -5.90 -25.80 -15.29
CA ASN A 55 -6.53 -26.97 -14.67
C ASN A 55 -6.82 -26.77 -13.18
N THR A 56 -5.90 -26.16 -12.43
CA THR A 56 -6.05 -25.95 -10.98
C THR A 56 -7.22 -25.03 -10.66
N VAL A 57 -7.38 -23.95 -11.42
CA VAL A 57 -8.48 -22.99 -11.23
C VAL A 57 -9.81 -23.62 -11.62
N ALA A 58 -9.88 -24.32 -12.75
CA ALA A 58 -11.10 -25.01 -13.18
C ALA A 58 -11.57 -26.05 -12.15
N GLU A 59 -10.64 -26.87 -11.61
CA GLU A 59 -10.97 -27.86 -10.58
C GLU A 59 -11.40 -27.20 -9.27
N ARG A 60 -10.71 -26.14 -8.84
CA ARG A 60 -11.11 -25.44 -7.61
C ARG A 60 -12.46 -24.75 -7.76
N LEU A 61 -12.74 -24.18 -8.93
CA LEU A 61 -14.02 -23.54 -9.21
C LEU A 61 -15.14 -24.57 -9.11
N TYR A 62 -14.99 -25.72 -9.79
CA TYR A 62 -15.97 -26.79 -9.76
C TYR A 62 -16.19 -27.38 -8.36
N THR A 63 -15.12 -27.66 -7.62
CA THR A 63 -15.24 -28.16 -6.25
C THR A 63 -15.90 -27.14 -5.32
N SER A 64 -15.60 -25.84 -5.49
CA SER A 64 -16.19 -24.77 -4.68
C SER A 64 -17.70 -24.61 -4.86
N ILE A 65 -18.24 -24.97 -6.03
CA ILE A 65 -19.69 -24.96 -6.31
C ILE A 65 -20.35 -26.33 -6.10
N LYS A 66 -19.59 -27.39 -5.79
CA LYS A 66 -20.14 -28.70 -5.42
C LYS A 66 -20.31 -28.85 -3.91
N ASP A 67 -19.49 -28.13 -3.15
CA ASP A 67 -19.42 -28.18 -1.69
C ASP A 67 -20.73 -27.73 -1.00
N ASN A 68 -21.57 -26.91 -1.65
CA ASN A 68 -22.86 -26.36 -1.15
C ASN A 68 -22.81 -25.61 0.21
N GLU A 69 -21.70 -25.65 0.95
CA GLU A 69 -21.51 -25.00 2.25
C GLU A 69 -21.23 -23.50 2.12
N VAL A 70 -20.64 -23.08 1.00
CA VAL A 70 -20.15 -21.72 0.79
C VAL A 70 -21.01 -21.00 -0.25
N ARG A 71 -21.53 -19.83 0.14
CA ARG A 71 -22.26 -18.94 -0.74
C ARG A 71 -21.38 -17.76 -1.16
N TYR A 72 -20.94 -17.76 -2.40
CA TYR A 72 -20.08 -16.72 -2.98
C TYR A 72 -20.93 -15.53 -3.44
N LYS A 73 -20.57 -14.32 -2.98
CA LYS A 73 -21.18 -13.04 -3.38
C LYS A 73 -20.25 -12.29 -4.31
N VAL A 74 -20.62 -12.19 -5.59
CA VAL A 74 -19.75 -11.69 -6.68
C VAL A 74 -20.50 -10.70 -7.57
N ASN A 75 -19.76 -9.88 -8.31
CA ASN A 75 -20.33 -8.90 -9.22
C ASN A 75 -20.75 -9.50 -10.57
N ASP A 76 -19.98 -10.47 -11.06
CA ASP A 76 -20.15 -11.19 -12.31
C ASP A 76 -19.36 -12.51 -12.29
N ILE A 77 -19.41 -13.30 -13.37
CA ILE A 77 -18.67 -14.57 -13.49
C ILE A 77 -17.15 -14.37 -13.45
N ASN A 78 -16.62 -13.29 -14.05
CA ASN A 78 -15.18 -13.03 -14.02
C ASN A 78 -14.71 -12.70 -12.60
N ASP A 79 -15.51 -11.94 -11.84
CA ASP A 79 -15.27 -11.67 -10.42
C ASP A 79 -15.28 -12.96 -9.59
N PHE A 80 -16.14 -13.93 -9.92
CA PHE A 80 -16.11 -15.26 -9.28
C PHE A 80 -14.83 -16.03 -9.59
N ILE A 81 -14.41 -16.06 -10.86
CA ILE A 81 -13.16 -16.70 -11.27
C ILE A 81 -11.97 -16.07 -10.55
N ASP A 82 -11.86 -14.73 -10.57
CA ASP A 82 -10.81 -13.99 -9.85
C ASP A 82 -10.83 -14.30 -8.35
N TYR A 83 -12.00 -14.44 -7.74
CA TYR A 83 -12.13 -14.83 -6.34
C TYR A 83 -11.54 -16.23 -6.10
N ILE A 84 -11.86 -17.21 -6.94
CA ILE A 84 -11.30 -18.56 -6.84
C ILE A 84 -9.77 -18.55 -7.05
N GLU A 85 -9.27 -17.80 -8.02
CA GLU A 85 -7.83 -17.63 -8.27
C GLU A 85 -7.12 -17.04 -7.05
N LYS A 86 -7.69 -16.00 -6.43
CA LYS A 86 -7.16 -15.39 -5.22
C LYS A 86 -7.17 -16.34 -4.02
N ILE A 87 -8.18 -17.20 -3.88
CA ILE A 87 -8.19 -18.24 -2.83
C ILE A 87 -7.00 -19.17 -3.02
N ILE A 88 -6.80 -19.71 -4.23
CA ILE A 88 -5.68 -20.60 -4.53
C ILE A 88 -4.34 -19.90 -4.27
N LEU A 89 -4.18 -18.69 -4.79
CA LEU A 89 -2.95 -17.91 -4.64
C LEU A 89 -2.66 -17.61 -3.18
N PHE A 90 -3.66 -17.17 -2.42
CA PHE A 90 -3.52 -16.89 -1.00
C PHE A 90 -3.10 -18.14 -0.22
N GLU A 91 -3.76 -19.28 -0.42
CA GLU A 91 -3.42 -20.54 0.26
C GLU A 91 -1.97 -20.98 -0.06
N ASN A 92 -1.53 -20.78 -1.29
CA ASN A 92 -0.17 -21.12 -1.71
C ASN A 92 0.87 -20.19 -1.07
N GLU A 93 0.67 -18.88 -1.12
CA GLU A 93 1.57 -17.91 -0.48
C GLU A 93 1.58 -18.08 1.04
N HIS A 94 0.42 -18.35 1.65
CA HIS A 94 0.31 -18.67 3.07
C HIS A 94 1.20 -19.87 3.44
N LYS A 95 1.09 -20.98 2.70
CA LYS A 95 1.93 -22.18 2.92
C LYS A 95 3.42 -21.87 2.78
N LYS A 96 3.83 -21.07 1.79
CA LYS A 96 5.22 -20.65 1.62
C LYS A 96 5.71 -19.84 2.82
N LEU A 97 4.94 -18.84 3.25
CA LEU A 97 5.29 -18.01 4.40
C LEU A 97 5.36 -18.83 5.69
N CYS A 98 4.41 -19.75 5.91
CA CYS A 98 4.43 -20.68 7.05
C CYS A 98 5.68 -21.55 7.11
N ARG A 99 6.22 -21.98 5.96
CA ARG A 99 7.49 -22.73 5.92
C ARG A 99 8.66 -21.87 6.38
N ILE A 100 8.74 -20.63 5.90
CA ILE A 100 9.81 -19.68 6.26
C ILE A 100 9.79 -19.39 7.77
N ILE A 101 8.62 -19.15 8.34
CA ILE A 101 8.51 -18.82 9.78
C ILE A 101 8.49 -20.05 10.68
N GLY A 102 8.20 -21.24 10.15
CA GLY A 102 8.16 -22.49 10.93
C GLY A 102 9.52 -22.91 11.49
N GLU A 103 10.61 -22.38 10.96
CA GLU A 103 11.98 -22.58 11.46
C GLU A 103 12.28 -21.75 12.72
N VAL A 104 11.42 -20.79 13.05
CA VAL A 104 11.60 -19.87 14.18
C VAL A 104 10.79 -20.33 15.37
N LYS A 105 11.45 -20.49 16.53
CA LYS A 105 10.78 -20.87 17.78
C LYS A 105 10.03 -19.69 18.40
N LYS A 106 10.67 -18.52 18.41
CA LYS A 106 10.16 -17.31 19.07
C LYS A 106 10.50 -16.07 18.25
N LEU A 107 9.54 -15.17 18.11
CA LEU A 107 9.66 -13.91 17.39
C LEU A 107 9.41 -12.73 18.34
N SER A 108 10.39 -11.84 18.45
CA SER A 108 10.25 -10.55 19.10
C SER A 108 10.01 -9.46 18.06
N ILE A 109 8.97 -8.65 18.23
CA ILE A 109 8.68 -7.51 17.36
C ILE A 109 8.75 -6.24 18.18
N ASP A 110 9.67 -5.37 17.81
CA ASP A 110 9.87 -4.06 18.41
C ASP A 110 9.27 -2.96 17.52
N ARG A 111 8.66 -1.95 18.15
CA ARG A 111 8.14 -0.78 17.47
C ARG A 111 8.32 0.45 18.35
N ILE A 112 8.84 1.52 17.78
CA ILE A 112 8.86 2.84 18.42
C ILE A 112 7.43 3.40 18.41
N GLU A 113 6.89 3.71 19.59
CA GLU A 113 5.57 4.30 19.78
C GLU A 113 5.69 5.57 20.63
N TYR A 114 5.34 6.71 20.02
CA TYR A 114 5.30 7.99 20.72
C TYR A 114 3.90 8.23 21.30
N GLU A 115 3.85 8.75 22.53
CA GLU A 115 2.60 9.30 23.07
C GLU A 115 2.16 10.52 22.26
N ARG A 116 0.85 10.68 22.07
CA ARG A 116 0.30 11.82 21.35
C ARG A 116 0.31 13.04 22.25
N GLU A 117 1.31 13.89 22.10
CA GLU A 117 1.33 15.18 22.78
C GLU A 117 0.36 16.17 22.10
N THR A 118 -0.45 16.86 22.91
CA THR A 118 -1.29 17.96 22.44
C THR A 118 -0.41 19.13 22.02
N SER A 119 -0.46 19.49 20.73
CA SER A 119 0.29 20.62 20.21
C SER A 119 -0.54 21.90 20.23
N ILE A 120 0.10 22.99 20.66
CA ILE A 120 -0.43 24.36 20.55
C ILE A 120 -0.42 24.75 19.06
N GLN A 121 -1.43 25.51 18.63
CA GLN A 121 -1.56 25.98 17.25
C GLN A 121 -0.51 27.03 16.93
N ASP A 122 0.29 26.80 15.89
CA ASP A 122 1.27 27.79 15.39
C ASP A 122 0.53 29.00 14.74
N ASN A 123 1.17 30.18 14.69
CA ASN A 123 0.65 31.34 13.95
C ASN A 123 0.86 31.16 12.44
N ILE A 124 -0.20 31.24 11.63
CA ILE A 124 -0.24 30.74 10.24
C ILE A 124 -0.90 31.70 9.22
N GLU A 125 -1.25 32.93 9.59
CA GLU A 125 -2.04 33.81 8.70
C GLU A 125 -1.31 34.20 7.42
N ASP A 126 -0.04 34.61 7.50
CA ASP A 126 0.74 35.01 6.32
C ASP A 126 1.06 33.80 5.42
N ILE A 127 1.28 32.64 6.04
CA ILE A 127 1.63 31.38 5.37
C ILE A 127 0.48 30.89 4.48
N LEU A 128 -0.77 31.07 4.92
CA LEU A 128 -1.94 30.62 4.18
C LEU A 128 -2.07 31.33 2.83
N LYS A 129 -1.78 32.64 2.79
CA LYS A 129 -1.84 33.43 1.54
C LYS A 129 -0.83 32.93 0.52
N ASP A 130 0.42 32.73 0.95
CA ASP A 130 1.49 32.19 0.10
C ASP A 130 1.13 30.83 -0.49
N ILE A 131 0.54 29.95 0.34
CA ILE A 131 0.12 28.60 -0.08
C ILE A 131 -1.00 28.68 -1.13
N GLU A 132 -2.02 29.50 -0.92
CA GLU A 132 -3.14 29.59 -1.85
C GLU A 132 -2.72 30.16 -3.21
N GLU A 133 -1.86 31.18 -3.21
CA GLU A 133 -1.33 31.78 -4.43
C GLU A 133 -0.51 30.75 -5.23
N ILE A 134 0.48 30.11 -4.58
CA ILE A 134 1.35 29.18 -5.27
C ILE A 134 0.56 27.97 -5.79
N LYS A 135 -0.35 27.43 -4.96
CA LYS A 135 -1.13 26.24 -5.28
C LYS A 135 -1.95 26.42 -6.55
N ARG A 136 -2.63 27.56 -6.71
CA ARG A 136 -3.43 27.87 -7.91
C ARG A 136 -2.59 27.98 -9.16
N ARG A 137 -1.34 28.45 -9.02
CA ARG A 137 -0.42 28.68 -10.14
C ARG A 137 0.24 27.39 -10.65
N ILE A 138 0.66 26.51 -9.75
CA ILE A 138 1.57 25.41 -10.11
C ILE A 138 0.90 24.04 -10.18
N SER A 139 -0.30 23.88 -9.63
CA SER A 139 -0.87 22.54 -9.37
C SER A 139 -1.89 22.11 -10.41
N ARG A 140 -1.77 20.88 -10.90
CA ARG A 140 -2.75 20.23 -11.78
C ARG A 140 -2.93 18.75 -11.46
N LYS A 141 -4.03 18.16 -11.94
CA LYS A 141 -4.22 16.70 -11.91
C LYS A 141 -3.40 16.02 -13.01
N ILE A 142 -2.84 14.86 -12.68
CA ILE A 142 -2.08 13.98 -13.57
C ILE A 142 -2.98 13.37 -14.66
N TYR A 143 -2.49 13.32 -15.91
CA TYR A 143 -3.10 12.56 -17.02
C TYR A 143 -2.79 11.05 -16.90
N LYS A 144 -3.54 10.20 -17.62
CA LYS A 144 -3.46 8.73 -17.45
C LYS A 144 -2.03 8.19 -17.63
N ASP A 145 -1.30 8.65 -18.63
CA ASP A 145 0.05 8.15 -18.97
C ASP A 145 1.11 8.62 -17.97
N GLU A 146 0.89 9.77 -17.32
CA GLU A 146 1.77 10.29 -16.26
C GLU A 146 1.63 9.51 -14.94
N LYS A 147 0.52 8.76 -14.73
CA LYS A 147 0.31 7.92 -13.54
C LYS A 147 1.26 6.73 -13.50
N GLU A 148 1.61 6.20 -14.67
CA GLU A 148 2.43 5.00 -14.80
C GLU A 148 3.80 5.18 -14.14
N LYS A 149 4.36 6.40 -14.13
CA LYS A 149 5.61 6.74 -13.43
C LYS A 149 5.52 6.43 -11.93
N ILE A 150 4.46 6.87 -11.28
CA ILE A 150 4.25 6.65 -9.83
C ILE A 150 3.98 5.16 -9.57
N GLU A 151 3.13 4.52 -10.39
CA GLU A 151 2.80 3.10 -10.25
C GLU A 151 4.02 2.19 -10.43
N ASN A 152 4.94 2.54 -11.33
CA ASN A 152 6.18 1.80 -11.54
C ASN A 152 7.14 1.95 -10.35
N LEU A 153 7.25 3.14 -9.75
CA LEU A 153 8.01 3.34 -8.52
C LEU A 153 7.42 2.57 -7.34
N GLU A 154 6.09 2.52 -7.20
CA GLU A 154 5.43 1.68 -6.19
C GLU A 154 5.79 0.20 -6.36
N LYS A 155 5.75 -0.30 -7.61
CA LYS A 155 6.14 -1.68 -7.93
C LYS A 155 7.63 -1.94 -7.67
N GLU A 156 8.50 -0.96 -7.88
CA GLU A 156 9.94 -1.05 -7.58
C GLU A 156 10.17 -1.20 -6.08
N ILE A 157 9.57 -0.33 -5.27
CA ILE A 157 9.68 -0.39 -3.81
C ILE A 157 9.09 -1.69 -3.26
N ASP A 158 7.92 -2.10 -3.76
CA ASP A 158 7.25 -3.33 -3.34
C ASP A 158 8.09 -4.58 -3.62
N LYS A 159 9.06 -4.54 -4.54
CA LYS A 159 9.97 -5.66 -4.76
C LYS A 159 10.90 -5.87 -3.58
N ASP A 160 11.40 -4.81 -2.93
CA ASP A 160 12.58 -4.95 -2.07
C ASP A 160 12.37 -4.58 -0.61
N TYR A 161 11.25 -3.96 -0.29
CA TYR A 161 10.92 -3.48 1.05
C TYR A 161 9.65 -4.14 1.61
N ILE A 162 9.55 -4.20 2.94
CA ILE A 162 8.30 -4.55 3.65
C ILE A 162 7.71 -3.31 4.32
N TYR A 163 6.40 -3.33 4.52
CA TYR A 163 5.66 -2.28 5.21
C TYR A 163 5.27 -2.71 6.62
N GLY A 164 5.00 -1.74 7.50
CA GLY A 164 4.45 -1.98 8.83
C GLY A 164 3.22 -2.90 8.81
N LYS A 165 2.29 -2.67 7.87
CA LYS A 165 1.05 -3.45 7.65
C LYS A 165 1.30 -4.90 7.22
N ASP A 166 2.48 -5.20 6.68
CA ASP A 166 2.89 -6.55 6.32
C ASP A 166 3.29 -7.29 7.61
N ILE A 167 4.07 -6.65 8.48
CA ILE A 167 4.39 -7.18 9.82
C ILE A 167 3.12 -7.31 10.68
N GLU A 168 2.15 -6.41 10.56
CA GLU A 168 0.84 -6.56 11.22
C GLU A 168 0.04 -7.77 10.73
N LEU A 169 0.16 -8.14 9.45
CA LEU A 169 -0.43 -9.39 8.95
C LEU A 169 0.27 -10.59 9.61
N LEU A 170 1.61 -10.59 9.66
CA LEU A 170 2.38 -11.64 10.31
C LEU A 170 2.01 -11.80 11.79
N LYS A 171 1.86 -10.69 12.53
CA LYS A 171 1.37 -10.71 13.93
C LYS A 171 0.02 -11.40 14.05
N LYS A 172 -0.95 -11.05 13.20
CA LYS A 172 -2.30 -11.65 13.21
C LYS A 172 -2.26 -13.15 12.93
N MET A 173 -1.39 -13.59 12.01
CA MET A 173 -1.20 -15.01 11.71
C MET A 173 -0.71 -15.79 12.93
N LEU A 174 0.24 -15.22 13.68
CA LEU A 174 0.88 -15.90 14.81
C LEU A 174 0.06 -15.85 16.11
N LEU A 175 -0.72 -14.79 16.33
CA LEU A 175 -1.42 -14.55 17.59
C LEU A 175 -2.83 -15.13 17.67
N TYR A 176 -3.35 -15.73 16.59
CA TYR A 176 -4.76 -16.10 16.54
C TYR A 176 -5.23 -17.12 17.61
N LYS A 177 -4.32 -17.94 18.16
CA LYS A 177 -4.65 -18.96 19.20
C LYS A 177 -4.11 -18.64 20.61
N LYS A 178 -3.44 -17.51 20.83
CA LYS A 178 -2.76 -17.22 22.10
C LYS A 178 -3.23 -15.91 22.71
N ASP A 179 -3.76 -15.98 23.94
CA ASP A 179 -4.03 -14.83 24.80
C ASP A 179 -2.77 -14.34 25.54
N ALA A 180 -1.69 -15.14 25.58
CA ALA A 180 -0.45 -14.82 26.27
C ALA A 180 0.49 -13.94 25.43
N LEU A 181 0.12 -12.67 25.27
CA LEU A 181 0.94 -11.63 24.67
C LEU A 181 1.86 -11.03 25.75
N MET A 182 3.17 -11.28 25.69
CA MET A 182 4.11 -10.55 26.53
C MET A 182 4.47 -9.22 25.86
N GLU A 183 3.78 -8.15 26.27
CA GLU A 183 4.13 -6.78 25.89
C GLU A 183 5.05 -6.15 26.93
N LYS A 184 6.09 -5.45 26.47
CA LYS A 184 6.93 -4.59 27.30
C LYS A 184 7.06 -3.24 26.63
N TYR A 185 6.93 -2.16 27.39
CA TYR A 185 7.19 -0.82 26.91
C TYR A 185 8.36 -0.23 27.68
N ASN A 186 9.35 0.27 26.95
CA ASN A 186 10.47 1.00 27.50
C ASN A 186 10.20 2.51 27.36
N VAL A 187 10.03 3.19 28.50
CA VAL A 187 9.70 4.61 28.54
C VAL A 187 10.83 5.50 28.02
N ASP A 188 12.08 5.09 28.18
CA ASP A 188 13.25 5.87 27.78
C ASP A 188 13.47 5.80 26.27
N THR A 189 13.40 4.59 25.71
CA THR A 189 13.59 4.37 24.26
C THR A 189 12.32 4.51 23.45
N LYS A 190 11.16 4.63 24.11
CA LYS A 190 9.81 4.64 23.51
C LYS A 190 9.52 3.38 22.69
N VAL A 191 10.20 2.27 22.98
CA VAL A 191 10.05 1.00 22.25
C VAL A 191 9.02 0.13 22.96
N LYS A 192 7.99 -0.26 22.22
CA LYS A 192 7.09 -1.36 22.55
C LYS A 192 7.60 -2.65 21.92
N SER A 193 7.82 -3.68 22.73
CA SER A 193 8.25 -5.00 22.32
C SER A 193 7.15 -6.03 22.59
N ILE A 194 6.89 -6.88 21.60
CA ILE A 194 5.96 -8.01 21.69
C ILE A 194 6.75 -9.28 21.46
N SER A 195 6.64 -10.25 22.37
CA SER A 195 7.23 -11.57 22.19
C SER A 195 6.16 -12.62 21.88
N ILE A 196 6.39 -13.39 20.82
CA ILE A 196 5.45 -14.36 20.28
C ILE A 196 6.17 -15.70 20.12
N GLU A 197 5.67 -16.72 20.77
CA GLU A 197 6.06 -18.11 20.49
C GLU A 197 5.31 -18.60 19.25
N ILE A 198 6.05 -19.06 18.24
CA ILE A 198 5.46 -19.50 16.98
C ILE A 198 4.71 -20.83 17.21
N PRO A 199 3.43 -20.92 16.82
CA PRO A 199 2.67 -22.16 16.98
C PRO A 199 3.15 -23.21 15.98
N GLU A 200 3.12 -24.49 16.39
CA GLU A 200 3.50 -25.64 15.55
C GLU A 200 2.70 -25.71 14.24
N LYS A 201 1.45 -25.24 14.27
CA LYS A 201 0.57 -25.17 13.10
C LYS A 201 -0.11 -23.80 13.00
N ILE A 202 0.19 -23.10 11.91
CA ILE A 202 -0.47 -21.85 11.51
C ILE A 202 -1.50 -22.21 10.42
N ASP A 203 -2.78 -21.98 10.71
CA ASP A 203 -3.89 -22.14 9.77
C ASP A 203 -4.53 -20.78 9.45
N CYS A 204 -5.47 -20.75 8.51
CA CYS A 204 -6.11 -19.50 8.07
C CYS A 204 -7.23 -19.01 8.99
N GLN A 205 -7.36 -19.52 10.22
CA GLN A 205 -8.46 -19.16 11.12
C GLN A 205 -8.36 -17.72 11.65
N TYR A 206 -7.19 -17.06 11.52
CA TYR A 206 -7.03 -15.63 11.82
C TYR A 206 -7.84 -14.70 10.88
N ILE A 207 -8.37 -15.24 9.78
CA ILE A 207 -9.22 -14.47 8.86
C ILE A 207 -10.64 -14.45 9.42
N LYS A 208 -11.06 -13.28 9.93
CA LYS A 208 -12.40 -13.10 10.51
C LYS A 208 -13.53 -13.11 9.47
N ALA A 209 -13.24 -12.75 8.22
CA ALA A 209 -14.25 -12.69 7.18
C ALA A 209 -14.66 -14.10 6.73
N LYS A 210 -15.95 -14.33 6.49
CA LYS A 210 -16.46 -15.63 6.06
C LYS A 210 -16.10 -15.88 4.60
N LYS A 211 -15.53 -17.05 4.28
CA LYS A 211 -15.29 -17.48 2.89
C LYS A 211 -16.58 -17.35 2.06
N GLY A 212 -16.46 -16.82 0.84
CA GLY A 212 -17.59 -16.51 -0.04
C GLY A 212 -18.18 -15.11 0.17
N SER A 213 -17.85 -14.41 1.27
CA SER A 213 -18.26 -13.03 1.47
C SER A 213 -17.42 -12.04 0.65
N VAL A 214 -17.91 -10.81 0.52
CA VAL A 214 -17.20 -9.72 -0.15
C VAL A 214 -15.95 -9.33 0.62
N GLU A 215 -16.10 -9.26 1.94
CA GLU A 215 -15.05 -8.88 2.88
C GLU A 215 -13.90 -9.89 2.86
N TYR A 216 -14.20 -11.18 2.63
CA TYR A 216 -13.16 -12.20 2.47
C TYR A 216 -12.42 -12.02 1.13
N HIS A 217 -13.12 -11.74 0.02
CA HIS A 217 -12.47 -11.44 -1.26
C HIS A 217 -11.57 -10.20 -1.20
N GLU A 218 -12.05 -9.13 -0.56
CA GLU A 218 -11.27 -7.92 -0.28
C GLU A 218 -10.08 -8.22 0.63
N TYR A 219 -10.27 -9.09 1.64
CA TYR A 219 -9.19 -9.53 2.51
C TYR A 219 -8.09 -10.24 1.71
N LEU A 220 -8.44 -11.18 0.83
CA LEU A 220 -7.45 -11.87 -0.02
C LEU A 220 -6.72 -10.87 -0.92
N THR A 221 -7.47 -10.02 -1.62
CA THR A 221 -6.94 -9.00 -2.54
C THR A 221 -5.92 -8.09 -1.83
N ASN A 222 -6.23 -7.67 -0.61
CA ASN A 222 -5.37 -6.76 0.15
C ASN A 222 -4.15 -7.42 0.79
N ASN A 223 -4.19 -8.73 1.07
CA ASN A 223 -3.16 -9.43 1.83
C ASN A 223 -2.26 -10.35 0.98
N ILE A 224 -2.67 -10.74 -0.23
CA ILE A 224 -1.80 -11.47 -1.17
C ILE A 224 -0.49 -10.71 -1.42
N PRO A 225 -0.50 -9.41 -1.82
CA PRO A 225 0.75 -8.68 -2.02
C PRO A 225 1.59 -8.55 -0.75
N ARG A 226 0.95 -8.49 0.42
CA ARG A 226 1.66 -8.41 1.72
C ARG A 226 2.40 -9.70 2.01
N MET A 227 1.76 -10.85 1.80
CA MET A 227 2.41 -12.15 1.97
C MET A 227 3.57 -12.32 0.97
N GLN A 228 3.38 -11.93 -0.29
CA GLN A 228 4.45 -11.99 -1.29
C GLN A 228 5.66 -11.14 -0.88
N ARG A 229 5.44 -9.92 -0.36
CA ARG A 229 6.53 -9.08 0.18
C ARG A 229 7.20 -9.69 1.40
N LEU A 230 6.44 -10.27 2.33
CA LEU A 230 7.01 -11.00 3.47
C LEU A 230 7.87 -12.17 2.99
N ILE A 231 7.35 -13.02 2.13
CA ILE A 231 8.08 -14.20 1.60
C ILE A 231 9.40 -13.77 0.97
N LYS A 232 9.40 -12.68 0.20
CA LYS A 232 10.61 -12.22 -0.50
C LYS A 232 11.61 -11.50 0.41
N ASN A 233 11.14 -10.66 1.33
CA ASN A 233 11.98 -9.67 2.00
C ASN A 233 12.13 -9.86 3.51
N LEU A 234 11.35 -10.75 4.14
CA LEU A 234 11.33 -10.89 5.61
C LEU A 234 12.71 -11.18 6.21
N SER A 235 13.55 -11.95 5.53
CA SER A 235 14.92 -12.25 5.98
C SER A 235 15.79 -11.01 6.16
N LYS A 236 15.57 -9.93 5.37
CA LYS A 236 16.28 -8.65 5.53
C LYS A 236 15.95 -7.95 6.84
N TYR A 237 14.78 -8.24 7.41
CA TYR A 237 14.23 -7.59 8.60
C TYR A 237 14.27 -8.47 9.85
N MET A 238 14.47 -9.78 9.69
CA MET A 238 14.63 -10.73 10.79
C MET A 238 16.11 -10.88 11.16
N LYS A 239 16.43 -10.60 12.42
CA LYS A 239 17.78 -10.81 12.99
C LYS A 239 17.73 -11.88 14.07
N VAL A 240 18.77 -12.71 14.16
CA VAL A 240 18.92 -13.66 15.27
C VAL A 240 19.14 -12.87 16.56
N SER A 241 18.44 -13.25 17.62
CA SER A 241 18.66 -12.69 18.95
C SER A 241 19.92 -13.32 19.56
N GLU A 242 20.87 -12.49 19.98
CA GLU A 242 22.12 -12.94 20.64
C GLU A 242 21.88 -13.66 21.98
N LYS A 243 20.68 -13.53 22.56
CA LYS A 243 20.38 -13.97 23.93
C LYS A 243 19.78 -15.38 24.03
N GLU A 244 19.12 -15.86 22.98
CA GLU A 244 18.40 -17.15 22.99
C GLU A 244 18.43 -17.77 21.59
N GLU A 245 18.94 -19.01 21.50
CA GLU A 245 18.93 -19.80 20.26
C GLU A 245 17.48 -20.05 19.79
N GLY A 246 17.25 -19.88 18.49
CA GLY A 246 15.90 -20.00 17.89
C GLY A 246 14.98 -18.80 18.12
N THR A 247 15.45 -17.74 18.78
CA THR A 247 14.72 -16.47 18.93
C THR A 247 15.16 -15.47 17.86
N PHE A 248 14.20 -14.93 17.12
CA PHE A 248 14.42 -13.91 16.11
C PHE A 248 13.76 -12.59 16.49
N LYS A 249 14.29 -11.50 15.95
CA LYS A 249 13.85 -10.14 16.24
C LYS A 249 13.58 -9.37 14.95
N ILE A 250 12.44 -8.68 14.91
CA ILE A 250 12.08 -7.70 13.88
C ILE A 250 11.94 -6.34 14.55
N ASN A 251 12.62 -5.33 14.02
CA ASN A 251 12.31 -3.94 14.35
C ASN A 251 11.34 -3.40 13.29
N GLN A 252 10.05 -3.32 13.63
CA GLN A 252 8.99 -2.85 12.74
C GLN A 252 9.19 -1.39 12.35
N SER A 253 9.86 -0.57 13.16
CA SER A 253 10.18 0.82 12.82
C SER A 253 11.19 0.96 11.67
N ASN A 254 11.89 -0.13 11.31
CA ASN A 254 12.76 -0.16 10.13
C ASN A 254 11.99 -0.48 8.84
N ALA A 255 10.76 -1.00 8.93
CA ALA A 255 9.91 -1.22 7.78
C ALA A 255 9.30 0.11 7.29
N LEU A 256 8.92 0.17 6.01
CA LEU A 256 8.26 1.35 5.46
C LEU A 256 6.90 1.58 6.13
N GLN A 257 6.52 2.84 6.28
CA GLN A 257 5.23 3.20 6.87
C GLN A 257 4.06 2.75 5.99
N ASP A 258 2.92 2.39 6.58
CA ASP A 258 1.78 1.80 5.87
C ASP A 258 1.24 2.64 4.70
N SER A 259 1.36 3.96 4.83
CA SER A 259 0.85 4.98 3.92
C SER A 259 1.96 5.90 3.45
N ILE A 260 3.02 5.36 2.85
CA ILE A 260 4.00 6.21 2.16
C ILE A 260 3.33 6.97 1.01
N ASN A 261 3.64 8.26 0.90
CA ASN A 261 3.50 9.01 -0.33
C ASN A 261 4.79 8.87 -1.13
N ILE A 262 4.66 8.73 -2.46
CA ILE A 262 5.79 8.73 -3.38
C ILE A 262 5.67 9.97 -4.25
N ALA A 263 6.78 10.69 -4.38
CA ALA A 263 6.92 11.78 -5.33
C ALA A 263 8.17 11.57 -6.19
N VAL A 264 8.08 12.05 -7.42
CA VAL A 264 9.21 12.10 -8.36
C VAL A 264 9.23 13.44 -9.06
N ALA A 265 10.38 14.12 -9.06
CA ALA A 265 10.58 15.35 -9.81
C ALA A 265 11.56 15.12 -10.96
N ILE A 266 11.30 15.81 -12.07
CA ILE A 266 12.19 15.89 -13.21
C ILE A 266 12.68 17.33 -13.30
N PHE A 267 13.99 17.51 -13.22
CA PHE A 267 14.65 18.81 -13.32
C PHE A 267 16.06 18.66 -13.92
N ASP A 268 16.41 19.53 -14.86
CA ASP A 268 17.70 19.50 -15.58
C ASP A 268 18.05 18.10 -16.15
N ASN A 269 17.05 17.43 -16.74
CA ASN A 269 17.12 16.05 -17.25
C ASN A 269 17.51 14.98 -16.22
N LYS A 270 17.42 15.28 -14.92
CA LYS A 270 17.62 14.34 -13.81
C LYS A 270 16.29 14.02 -13.13
N GLU A 271 16.22 12.82 -12.56
CA GLU A 271 15.09 12.34 -11.78
C GLU A 271 15.42 12.36 -10.28
N PHE A 272 14.54 12.96 -9.48
CA PHE A 272 14.64 13.05 -8.02
C PHE A 272 13.45 12.33 -7.42
N LYS A 273 13.69 11.24 -6.70
CA LYS A 273 12.63 10.39 -6.13
C LYS A 273 12.65 10.49 -4.63
N ALA A 274 11.49 10.55 -3.98
CA ALA A 274 11.41 10.48 -2.53
C ALA A 274 10.16 9.75 -2.07
N ILE A 275 10.28 9.14 -0.89
CA ILE A 275 9.14 8.64 -0.13
C ILE A 275 8.95 9.43 1.15
N SER A 276 7.69 9.56 1.57
CA SER A 276 7.38 10.12 2.88
C SER A 276 7.75 9.14 3.99
N GLY A 277 8.15 9.68 5.14
CA GLY A 277 8.49 8.90 6.33
C GLY A 277 9.98 8.94 6.63
N SER A 278 10.36 8.49 7.82
CA SER A 278 11.72 8.56 8.33
C SER A 278 12.65 7.47 7.80
N ASN A 279 12.10 6.48 7.08
CA ASN A 279 12.88 5.40 6.49
C ASN A 279 13.47 5.87 5.15
N ASP A 280 14.76 5.63 4.97
CA ASP A 280 15.47 5.96 3.75
C ASP A 280 15.48 4.75 2.79
N ILE A 281 15.41 5.06 1.49
CA ILE A 281 15.53 4.12 0.39
C ILE A 281 16.80 4.47 -0.37
N GLU A 282 17.54 3.46 -0.79
CA GLU A 282 18.76 3.66 -1.55
C GLU A 282 18.46 4.41 -2.86
N ASN A 283 19.31 5.38 -3.23
CA ASN A 283 19.14 6.22 -4.42
C ASN A 283 17.88 7.13 -4.41
N TYR A 284 17.26 7.36 -3.25
CA TYR A 284 16.17 8.32 -3.08
C TYR A 284 16.65 9.54 -2.29
N CYS A 285 16.01 10.69 -2.50
CA CYS A 285 16.23 11.89 -1.69
C CYS A 285 15.80 11.61 -0.24
N ILE A 286 16.66 11.96 0.69
CA ILE A 286 16.45 11.78 2.14
C ILE A 286 16.18 13.13 2.82
N ALA A 287 15.64 13.11 4.03
CA ALA A 287 15.48 14.35 4.78
C ALA A 287 16.86 14.83 5.24
N PRO A 288 17.23 16.12 5.04
CA PRO A 288 18.46 16.65 5.57
C PRO A 288 18.44 16.64 7.10
N THR A 289 19.62 16.71 7.71
CA THR A 289 19.72 16.94 9.17
C THR A 289 19.13 18.31 9.52
N LEU A 290 18.70 18.47 10.78
CA LEU A 290 18.09 19.72 11.25
C LEU A 290 18.97 20.95 10.97
N GLU A 291 20.28 20.81 11.10
CA GLU A 291 21.27 21.87 10.84
C GLU A 291 21.41 22.24 9.35
N LYS A 292 21.09 21.30 8.45
CA LYS A 292 21.21 21.48 6.99
C LYS A 292 19.87 21.79 6.32
N THR A 293 18.79 21.86 7.09
CA THR A 293 17.45 22.11 6.55
C THR A 293 17.32 23.58 6.17
N VAL A 294 17.01 23.87 4.92
CA VAL A 294 16.82 25.25 4.43
C VAL A 294 15.35 25.63 4.44
N PHE A 295 14.47 24.73 4.00
CA PHE A 295 13.05 25.01 3.87
C PHE A 295 12.28 24.63 5.13
N LYS A 296 11.56 25.60 5.69
CA LYS A 296 10.76 25.38 6.89
C LYS A 296 9.52 24.54 6.56
N SER A 297 9.32 23.48 7.35
CA SER A 297 8.08 22.69 7.34
C SER A 297 7.28 22.95 8.61
N ILE A 298 5.96 22.91 8.46
CA ILE A 298 4.98 23.23 9.51
C ILE A 298 4.18 21.98 9.87
N LYS A 299 3.58 21.99 11.07
CA LYS A 299 2.64 20.97 11.53
C LYS A 299 1.36 20.98 10.70
N VAL A 300 0.96 19.79 10.24
CA VAL A 300 -0.30 19.61 9.51
C VAL A 300 -0.99 18.33 9.96
N ASN A 301 -2.26 18.42 10.34
CA ASN A 301 -3.06 17.27 10.71
C ASN A 301 -3.58 16.51 9.48
N LYS A 302 -4.24 15.36 9.67
CA LYS A 302 -4.78 14.55 8.56
C LYS A 302 -5.87 15.24 7.74
N LEU A 303 -6.49 16.29 8.27
CA LEU A 303 -7.53 17.08 7.60
C LEU A 303 -6.94 18.28 6.85
N GLY A 304 -5.63 18.49 6.89
CA GLY A 304 -4.97 19.61 6.22
C GLY A 304 -4.96 20.90 7.03
N LYS A 305 -5.35 20.86 8.32
CA LYS A 305 -5.27 22.03 9.19
C LYS A 305 -3.81 22.30 9.54
N LEU A 306 -3.32 23.49 9.18
CA LEU A 306 -1.99 24.00 9.50
C LEU A 306 -1.86 24.37 10.98
N GLY A 307 -0.63 24.33 11.47
CA GLY A 307 -0.25 24.71 12.83
C GLY A 307 -0.59 23.66 13.89
N ILE A 308 -1.23 22.54 13.53
CA ILE A 308 -1.62 21.48 14.46
C ILE A 308 -1.24 20.11 13.86
N GLY A 309 -0.79 19.18 14.70
CA GLY A 309 -0.44 17.81 14.28
C GLY A 309 1.06 17.59 14.17
N TYR A 310 1.49 16.83 13.17
CA TYR A 310 2.88 16.43 13.01
C TYR A 310 3.63 17.34 12.04
N ASN A 311 4.87 17.66 12.38
CA ASN A 311 5.75 18.40 11.47
C ASN A 311 6.10 17.52 10.27
N ARG A 312 5.92 18.06 9.07
CA ARG A 312 6.07 17.37 7.78
C ARG A 312 7.52 17.38 7.27
N VAL A 313 8.48 17.20 8.18
CA VAL A 313 9.93 17.22 7.87
C VAL A 313 10.31 16.08 6.93
N TYR A 314 9.62 14.94 7.06
CA TYR A 314 9.88 13.73 6.29
C TYR A 314 8.96 13.54 5.09
N ASP A 315 8.20 14.56 4.68
CA ASP A 315 7.35 14.46 3.49
C ASP A 315 8.22 14.43 2.22
N SER A 316 7.78 13.66 1.23
CA SER A 316 8.52 13.40 -0.01
C SER A 316 8.89 14.67 -0.78
N GLU A 317 7.96 15.63 -0.88
CA GLU A 317 8.16 16.89 -1.56
C GLU A 317 9.28 17.69 -0.90
N LYS A 318 9.28 17.76 0.43
CA LYS A 318 10.34 18.48 1.16
C LYS A 318 11.72 17.88 0.89
N LYS A 319 11.85 16.55 0.96
CA LYS A 319 13.13 15.87 0.67
C LYS A 319 13.65 16.18 -0.73
N ILE A 320 12.78 16.21 -1.73
CA ILE A 320 13.14 16.53 -3.12
C ILE A 320 13.62 17.98 -3.26
N PHE A 321 12.87 18.95 -2.73
CA PHE A 321 13.23 20.36 -2.90
C PHE A 321 14.52 20.72 -2.13
N GLU A 322 14.75 20.14 -0.95
CA GLU A 322 16.02 20.30 -0.22
C GLU A 322 17.21 19.75 -1.03
N GLU A 323 17.08 18.56 -1.63
CA GLU A 323 18.15 17.95 -2.43
C GLU A 323 18.44 18.74 -3.72
N ILE A 324 17.39 19.23 -4.40
CA ILE A 324 17.56 20.08 -5.59
C ILE A 324 18.26 21.38 -5.21
N HIS A 325 17.83 22.05 -4.13
CA HIS A 325 18.47 23.28 -3.64
C HIS A 325 19.96 23.04 -3.32
N LYS A 326 20.25 21.97 -2.57
CA LYS A 326 21.63 21.58 -2.25
C LYS A 326 22.48 21.40 -3.51
N GLN A 327 21.98 20.70 -4.52
CA GLN A 327 22.73 20.50 -5.77
C GLN A 327 22.89 21.78 -6.60
N ILE A 328 22.00 22.77 -6.46
CA ILE A 328 22.16 24.10 -7.06
C ILE A 328 23.30 24.86 -6.35
N GLU A 329 23.32 24.87 -5.02
CA GLU A 329 24.38 25.50 -4.22
C GLU A 329 25.76 24.88 -4.49
N GLU A 330 25.79 23.55 -4.67
CA GLU A 330 26.99 22.80 -5.07
C GLU A 330 27.37 23.00 -6.55
N LYS A 331 26.61 23.79 -7.31
CA LYS A 331 26.77 24.05 -8.76
C LYS A 331 26.69 22.80 -9.63
N ALA A 332 26.10 21.72 -9.11
CA ALA A 332 25.82 20.48 -9.83
C ALA A 332 24.53 20.55 -10.67
N LEU A 333 23.69 21.55 -10.40
CA LEU A 333 22.47 21.90 -11.14
C LEU A 333 22.45 23.38 -11.48
N LYS A 334 21.74 23.72 -12.55
CA LYS A 334 21.50 25.12 -12.93
C LYS A 334 20.34 25.68 -12.11
N ASP A 335 20.48 26.92 -11.67
CA ASP A 335 19.39 27.69 -11.05
C ASP A 335 18.44 28.30 -12.11
N LYS A 336 17.98 27.48 -13.08
CA LYS A 336 16.99 27.86 -14.10
C LYS A 336 16.44 26.65 -14.83
N GLY A 337 15.22 26.78 -15.34
CA GLY A 337 14.59 25.78 -16.21
C GLY A 337 13.20 25.39 -15.73
N ASP A 338 12.71 24.23 -16.17
CA ASP A 338 11.40 23.71 -15.81
C ASP A 338 11.56 22.50 -14.87
N LEU A 339 10.87 22.55 -13.72
CA LEU A 339 10.81 21.48 -12.74
C LEU A 339 9.39 20.93 -12.71
N ILE A 340 9.22 19.64 -12.99
CA ILE A 340 7.91 18.98 -12.93
C ILE A 340 7.94 17.90 -11.85
N LEU A 341 7.12 18.05 -10.81
CA LEU A 341 6.93 17.07 -9.76
C LEU A 341 5.64 16.29 -9.97
N TYR A 342 5.72 14.97 -9.88
CA TYR A 342 4.59 14.05 -9.89
C TYR A 342 4.46 13.45 -8.50
N SER A 343 3.27 13.47 -7.92
CA SER A 343 3.00 12.92 -6.60
C SER A 343 1.72 12.08 -6.61
N LYS A 344 1.65 11.05 -5.79
CA LYS A 344 0.41 10.26 -5.66
C LYS A 344 -0.72 11.10 -5.08
N TRP A 345 -0.40 11.88 -4.07
CA TRP A 345 -1.33 12.79 -3.41
C TRP A 345 -0.97 14.24 -3.71
N GLU A 346 -1.98 15.09 -3.78
CA GLU A 346 -1.76 16.53 -3.77
C GLU A 346 -0.92 16.90 -2.54
N PRO A 347 0.12 17.74 -2.71
CA PRO A 347 0.95 18.16 -1.59
C PRO A 347 0.10 18.73 -0.45
N CYS A 348 0.48 18.39 0.78
CA CYS A 348 -0.18 18.99 1.93
C CYS A 348 0.16 20.49 2.01
N PRO A 349 -0.58 21.29 2.79
CA PRO A 349 -0.28 22.71 2.95
C PRO A 349 1.17 23.02 3.39
N SER A 350 1.77 22.17 4.23
CA SER A 350 3.18 22.30 4.63
C SER A 350 4.15 22.10 3.45
N CYS A 351 3.88 21.14 2.58
CA CYS A 351 4.66 20.93 1.36
C CYS A 351 4.50 22.10 0.39
N TYR A 352 3.29 22.67 0.25
CA TYR A 352 3.10 23.89 -0.55
C TYR A 352 3.90 25.08 0.00
N TYR A 353 4.01 25.20 1.32
CA TYR A 353 4.83 26.23 1.93
C TYR A 353 6.33 26.04 1.64
N VAL A 354 6.82 24.79 1.67
CA VAL A 354 8.19 24.45 1.23
C VAL A 354 8.40 24.85 -0.24
N ILE A 355 7.45 24.51 -1.12
CA ILE A 355 7.51 24.85 -2.54
C ILE A 355 7.50 26.37 -2.76
N SER A 356 6.71 27.11 -1.98
CA SER A 356 6.68 28.58 -2.04
C SER A 356 8.06 29.17 -1.70
N GLN A 357 8.67 28.72 -0.60
CA GLN A 357 10.03 29.14 -0.22
C GLN A 357 11.05 28.82 -1.31
N PHE A 358 10.99 27.63 -1.91
CA PHE A 358 11.87 27.24 -3.02
C PHE A 358 11.68 28.17 -4.24
N CYS A 359 10.43 28.45 -4.64
CA CYS A 359 10.15 29.33 -5.79
C CYS A 359 10.63 30.77 -5.54
N ASN A 360 10.56 31.25 -4.31
CA ASN A 360 11.05 32.58 -3.94
C ASN A 360 12.58 32.66 -3.98
N MET A 361 13.26 31.58 -3.58
CA MET A 361 14.71 31.48 -3.60
C MET A 361 15.27 31.26 -5.02
N HIS A 362 14.53 30.54 -5.86
CA HIS A 362 14.93 30.16 -7.22
C HIS A 362 13.92 30.67 -8.27
N PRO A 363 13.83 32.00 -8.50
CA PRO A 363 12.77 32.61 -9.33
C PRO A 363 12.85 32.22 -10.81
N ASN A 364 14.01 31.74 -11.28
CA ASN A 364 14.24 31.33 -12.66
C ASN A 364 13.83 29.87 -12.93
N ILE A 365 13.38 29.14 -11.91
CA ILE A 365 12.87 27.76 -12.03
C ILE A 365 11.35 27.79 -12.08
N LYS A 366 10.77 27.32 -13.19
CA LYS A 366 9.32 27.18 -13.35
C LYS A 366 8.89 25.84 -12.76
N VAL A 367 8.22 25.89 -11.61
CA VAL A 367 7.73 24.70 -10.92
C VAL A 367 6.31 24.35 -11.36
N GLN A 368 6.09 23.07 -11.67
CA GLN A 368 4.78 22.49 -11.94
C GLN A 368 4.59 21.23 -11.08
N ILE A 369 3.42 21.11 -10.44
CA ILE A 369 3.05 19.99 -9.57
C ILE A 369 1.87 19.24 -10.18
N ASN A 370 2.07 17.95 -10.42
CA ASN A 370 1.06 17.05 -10.93
C ASN A 370 0.71 16.02 -9.85
N TYR A 371 -0.56 15.85 -9.51
CA TYR A 371 -1.00 14.84 -8.54
C TYR A 371 -2.14 13.93 -9.02
N ILE A 372 -2.23 12.72 -8.46
CA ILE A 372 -3.30 11.74 -8.82
C ILE A 372 -4.58 12.00 -8.01
N LYS A 373 -4.48 12.08 -6.68
CA LYS A 373 -5.61 12.24 -5.75
C LYS A 373 -5.50 13.55 -5.00
N LYS A 374 -6.65 14.19 -4.66
CA LYS A 374 -6.60 15.40 -3.84
C LYS A 374 -6.29 15.05 -2.39
N TYR A 375 -5.70 16.02 -1.69
CA TYR A 375 -5.37 15.86 -0.29
C TYR A 375 -6.66 15.66 0.53
N GLY A 376 -6.72 14.58 1.31
CA GLY A 376 -7.88 14.27 2.17
C GLY A 376 -9.02 13.51 1.50
N GLU A 377 -8.92 13.15 0.21
CA GLU A 377 -9.86 12.20 -0.42
C GLU A 377 -9.66 10.79 0.20
N LYS A 378 -10.77 10.12 0.58
CA LYS A 378 -10.75 8.75 1.11
C LYS A 378 -10.87 7.72 0.00
#